data_AF-A0A5P8K3I0-F1
#
_entry.id   AF-A0A5P8K3I0-F1
#
_cell.length_a   1.000
_cell.length_b   1.000
_cell.length_c   1.000
_cell.angle_alpha   90.00
_cell.angle_beta   90.00
_cell.angle_gamma   90.00
#
_symmetry.space_group_name_H-M   'P 1'
#
loop_
_entity.id
_entity.type
_entity.pdbx_description
1 polymer ?
#
loop_
_entity_poly.entity_id
_entity_poly.type
_entity_poly.pdbx_seq_one_letter_code
_entity_poly.pdbx_strand_id
1 'polypeptide(L)'
;MIASAPEPWGDKAKAARILEVLPPYADWLKTLRTQQFFVVSGRVNRLIHEAADALRNDPLGFIDLELKQAAAAFSQAAVQLSEEMINLLFADRAETEAYERLSVQEKEDAWRFVVGEHQPGEDERRLHTLRNDFFETYDILVCLLNERLLAPGQAAAPTAPDTSAAVAESVAVPDTVGPQPRVGQGLPLHEHDLLGAHYQLRSAGLGQPTTGAYLHRVTAVQHFAAREGSGPGWVLTLRKGRAIAVSEPLWRALLTAGHPAGNGDPLAAVGYPTAAGTDSVVLGSDVERFALEGGDWGPGCLVRTDRDWRWEPQEDVGFNQTPSARNWMALQPAPQLRVRAVVTLPWDQAGGLEITPARRRELAQALPISRFAGAVTMLSLRRGADLPASDWQLGPHRNASDSLSYSATITAEGGRPVLAGAVMVALPGALQSHTVTCAEITIQDAAAWAAVLPSGSSTKLTLEEVEAVLLAAWETAADLLPAVVRDETTIRWAGAPTVELRLSAEGPHDQPRAGLGTLIDVRALGRTDRSSLSEMAVTIKGSPMLETTERHGRLRRALVHMVQRFGYVEADGHLFG
;
A
#
# COMPACT_ATOMS: atom_id res chain seq x y z
N MET A 1 22.70 -37.41 -35.03
CA MET A 1 22.08 -36.16 -34.54
C MET A 1 20.68 -36.08 -35.10
N ILE A 2 19.69 -36.50 -34.31
CA ILE A 2 18.28 -36.26 -34.61
C ILE A 2 17.91 -35.05 -33.76
N ALA A 3 17.60 -33.93 -34.41
CA ALA A 3 17.11 -32.74 -33.72
C ALA A 3 15.78 -33.11 -33.05
N SER A 4 15.72 -32.99 -31.73
CA SER A 4 14.47 -33.11 -30.98
C SER A 4 13.51 -32.04 -31.48
N ALA A 5 12.35 -32.47 -32.00
CA ALA A 5 11.26 -31.57 -32.36
C ALA A 5 10.86 -30.73 -31.12
N PRO A 6 10.55 -29.44 -31.26
CA PRO A 6 10.06 -28.63 -30.15
C PRO A 6 8.77 -29.27 -29.61
N GLU A 7 8.70 -29.42 -28.28
CA GLU A 7 7.50 -29.88 -27.57
C GLU A 7 6.26 -29.14 -28.09
N PRO A 8 5.10 -29.80 -28.22
CA PRO A 8 3.87 -29.13 -28.60
C PRO A 8 3.50 -28.08 -27.53
N TRP A 9 3.36 -26.83 -27.96
CA TRP A 9 3.06 -25.70 -27.09
C TRP A 9 1.62 -25.80 -26.58
N GLY A 10 1.43 -26.36 -25.38
CA GLY A 10 0.12 -26.37 -24.72
C GLY A 10 -0.31 -24.98 -24.24
N ASP A 11 -1.62 -24.81 -24.03
CA ASP A 11 -2.25 -23.54 -23.59
C ASP A 11 -1.56 -22.94 -22.35
N LYS A 12 -0.95 -23.78 -21.50
CA LYS A 12 -0.18 -23.35 -20.31
C LYS A 12 1.10 -22.56 -20.64
N ALA A 13 1.89 -23.04 -21.60
CA ALA A 13 3.11 -22.35 -22.04
C ALA A 13 2.79 -21.06 -22.81
N LYS A 14 1.65 -21.06 -23.50
CA LYS A 14 1.12 -19.86 -24.16
C LYS A 14 0.61 -18.84 -23.15
N ALA A 15 -0.10 -19.30 -22.13
CA ALA A 15 -0.60 -18.46 -21.05
C ALA A 15 0.51 -17.74 -20.29
N ALA A 16 1.59 -18.44 -19.95
CA ALA A 16 2.75 -17.87 -19.28
C ALA A 16 3.39 -16.72 -20.07
N ARG A 17 3.51 -16.86 -21.40
CA ARG A 17 4.09 -15.84 -22.28
C ARG A 17 3.21 -14.61 -22.44
N ILE A 18 1.90 -14.80 -22.49
CA ILE A 18 0.95 -13.68 -22.58
C ILE A 18 0.99 -12.86 -21.28
N LEU A 19 1.09 -13.52 -20.12
CA LEU A 19 1.24 -12.83 -18.84
C LEU A 19 2.60 -12.13 -18.68
N GLU A 20 3.63 -12.55 -19.41
CA GLU A 20 4.92 -11.86 -19.48
C GLU A 20 4.83 -10.53 -20.24
N VAL A 21 4.06 -10.51 -21.34
CA VAL A 21 3.83 -9.30 -22.17
C VAL A 21 2.76 -8.38 -21.54
N LEU A 22 1.75 -8.97 -20.89
CA LEU A 22 0.62 -8.29 -20.27
C LEU A 22 0.49 -8.62 -18.78
N PRO A 23 1.46 -8.23 -17.93
CA PRO A 23 1.38 -8.53 -16.52
C PRO A 23 0.20 -7.79 -15.87
N PRO A 24 -0.63 -8.45 -15.03
CA PRO A 24 -1.84 -7.87 -14.38
C PRO A 24 -1.59 -6.58 -13.58
N TYR A 25 -0.33 -6.31 -13.25
CA TYR A 25 0.10 -5.18 -12.44
C TYR A 25 1.05 -4.22 -13.18
N ALA A 26 1.10 -4.28 -14.52
CA ALA A 26 1.93 -3.39 -15.30
C ALA A 26 1.59 -1.91 -15.00
N ASP A 27 2.60 -1.07 -14.79
CA ASP A 27 2.37 0.33 -14.40
C ASP A 27 1.61 1.13 -15.47
N TRP A 28 1.70 0.74 -16.73
CA TRP A 28 0.92 1.35 -17.81
C TRP A 28 -0.57 0.99 -17.75
N LEU A 29 -0.94 -0.21 -17.27
CA LEU A 29 -2.35 -0.58 -17.02
C LEU A 29 -2.93 0.24 -15.86
N LYS A 30 -2.17 0.44 -14.78
CA LYS A 30 -2.58 1.32 -13.67
C LYS A 30 -2.79 2.75 -14.18
N THR A 31 -1.85 3.24 -14.99
CA THR A 31 -1.92 4.58 -15.60
C THR A 31 -3.19 4.73 -16.45
N LEU A 32 -3.46 3.76 -17.33
CA LEU A 32 -4.65 3.74 -18.18
C LEU A 32 -5.96 3.72 -17.36
N ARG A 33 -5.97 3.01 -16.21
CA ARG A 33 -7.14 2.92 -15.31
C ARG A 33 -7.41 4.21 -14.55
N THR A 34 -6.37 4.96 -14.20
CA THR A 34 -6.46 6.12 -13.29
C THR A 34 -6.41 7.50 -13.95
N GLN A 35 -5.90 7.62 -15.18
CA GLN A 35 -5.70 8.92 -15.82
C GLN A 35 -6.84 9.33 -16.77
N GLN A 36 -6.98 10.64 -16.98
CA GLN A 36 -7.76 11.22 -18.07
C GLN A 36 -6.98 11.09 -19.39
N PHE A 37 -7.65 10.74 -20.50
CA PHE A 37 -7.02 10.29 -21.75
C PHE A 37 -6.09 11.31 -22.42
N PHE A 38 -6.23 12.60 -22.10
CA PHE A 38 -5.39 13.68 -22.61
C PHE A 38 -3.92 13.62 -22.17
N VAL A 39 -3.57 12.76 -21.21
CA VAL A 39 -2.19 12.57 -20.72
C VAL A 39 -1.60 11.23 -21.18
N VAL A 40 -2.35 10.43 -21.93
CA VAL A 40 -1.93 9.06 -22.26
C VAL A 40 -0.84 9.10 -23.33
N SER A 41 0.40 9.01 -22.86
CA SER A 41 1.61 9.02 -23.69
C SER A 41 1.51 7.99 -24.83
N GLY A 42 2.04 8.34 -26.02
CA GLY A 42 2.13 7.40 -27.16
C GLY A 42 2.86 6.07 -26.85
N ARG A 43 3.53 5.99 -25.68
CA ARG A 43 4.06 4.75 -25.11
C ARG A 43 2.97 3.77 -24.70
N VAL A 44 1.87 4.22 -24.09
CA VAL A 44 0.74 3.36 -23.68
C VAL A 44 0.05 2.78 -24.91
N ASN A 45 -0.20 3.60 -25.93
CA ASN A 45 -0.78 3.14 -27.19
C ASN A 45 0.09 2.05 -27.87
N ARG A 46 1.42 2.23 -27.88
CA ARG A 46 2.35 1.23 -28.42
C ARG A 46 2.27 -0.10 -27.66
N LEU A 47 2.21 -0.05 -26.33
CA LEU A 47 2.11 -1.25 -25.49
C LEU A 47 0.78 -2.01 -25.69
N ILE A 48 -0.33 -1.29 -25.90
CA ILE A 48 -1.62 -1.89 -26.27
C ILE A 48 -1.51 -2.60 -27.63
N HIS A 49 -0.80 -2.01 -28.58
CA HIS A 49 -0.59 -2.59 -29.91
C HIS A 49 0.31 -3.84 -29.87
N GLU A 50 1.45 -3.77 -29.16
CA GLU A 50 2.36 -4.90 -28.98
C GLU A 50 1.65 -6.08 -28.31
N ALA A 51 0.77 -5.81 -27.34
CA ALA A 51 -0.07 -6.81 -26.68
C ALA A 51 -1.10 -7.45 -27.63
N ALA A 52 -1.79 -6.64 -28.44
CA ALA A 52 -2.75 -7.14 -29.42
C ALA A 52 -2.06 -7.96 -30.53
N ASP A 53 -0.88 -7.53 -30.97
CA ASP A 53 -0.07 -8.22 -31.98
C ASP A 53 0.49 -9.55 -31.46
N ALA A 54 0.93 -9.60 -30.21
CA ALA A 54 1.38 -10.84 -29.57
C ALA A 54 0.29 -11.91 -29.55
N LEU A 55 -0.98 -11.51 -29.43
CA LEU A 55 -2.13 -12.41 -29.47
C LEU A 55 -2.56 -12.78 -30.89
N ARG A 56 -2.47 -11.83 -31.84
CA ARG A 56 -2.91 -12.01 -33.23
C ARG A 56 -1.94 -12.82 -34.07
N ASN A 57 -0.64 -12.64 -33.88
CA ASN A 57 0.40 -13.24 -34.71
C ASN A 57 0.82 -14.65 -34.26
N ASP A 58 0.10 -15.26 -33.31
CA ASP A 58 0.35 -16.63 -32.88
C ASP A 58 -0.33 -17.63 -33.84
N PRO A 59 0.44 -18.42 -34.61
CA PRO A 59 -0.08 -19.26 -35.69
C PRO A 59 -0.89 -20.48 -35.22
N LEU A 60 -0.91 -20.80 -33.92
CA LEU A 60 -1.50 -22.04 -33.40
C LEU A 60 -2.86 -21.86 -32.72
N GLY A 61 -3.27 -20.62 -32.39
CA GLY A 61 -4.50 -20.37 -31.61
C GLY A 61 -4.44 -20.99 -30.20
N PHE A 62 -5.45 -20.75 -29.37
CA PHE A 62 -5.64 -21.54 -28.14
C PHE A 62 -6.43 -22.80 -28.48
N ILE A 63 -6.09 -23.92 -27.83
CA ILE A 63 -6.82 -25.18 -27.99
C ILE A 63 -8.14 -25.08 -27.22
N ASP A 64 -8.11 -24.52 -26.01
CA ASP A 64 -9.29 -24.22 -25.22
C ASP A 64 -10.17 -23.15 -25.90
N LEU A 65 -11.45 -23.48 -26.09
CA LEU A 65 -12.40 -22.64 -26.82
C LEU A 65 -12.75 -21.36 -26.05
N GLU A 66 -12.87 -21.42 -24.72
CA GLU A 66 -13.18 -20.27 -23.88
C GLU A 66 -12.01 -19.30 -23.88
N LEU A 67 -10.80 -19.83 -23.76
CA LEU A 67 -9.57 -19.04 -23.75
C LEU A 67 -9.28 -18.43 -25.13
N LYS A 68 -9.63 -19.15 -26.21
CA LYS A 68 -9.62 -18.63 -27.59
C LYS A 68 -10.61 -17.47 -27.77
N GLN A 69 -11.83 -17.59 -27.24
CA GLN A 69 -12.86 -16.55 -27.34
C GLN A 69 -12.48 -15.32 -26.51
N ALA A 70 -12.00 -15.50 -25.28
CA ALA A 70 -11.53 -14.42 -24.43
C ALA A 70 -10.36 -13.66 -25.05
N ALA A 71 -9.39 -14.38 -25.63
CA ALA A 71 -8.25 -13.75 -26.32
C ALA A 71 -8.67 -12.96 -27.57
N ALA A 72 -9.66 -13.46 -28.32
CA ALA A 72 -10.21 -12.74 -29.47
C ALA A 72 -10.97 -11.47 -29.04
N ALA A 73 -11.80 -11.56 -27.99
CA ALA A 73 -12.53 -10.42 -27.44
C ALA A 73 -11.59 -9.34 -26.92
N PHE A 74 -10.56 -9.72 -26.15
CA PHE A 74 -9.54 -8.79 -25.68
C PHE A 74 -8.76 -8.16 -26.84
N SER A 75 -8.33 -8.95 -27.83
CA SER A 75 -7.61 -8.40 -28.99
C SER A 75 -8.46 -7.39 -29.76
N GLN A 76 -9.77 -7.60 -29.86
CA GLN A 76 -10.68 -6.65 -30.50
C GLN A 76 -10.82 -5.36 -29.68
N ALA A 77 -11.03 -5.46 -28.37
CA ALA A 77 -11.15 -4.30 -27.49
C ALA A 77 -9.85 -3.47 -27.46
N ALA A 78 -8.69 -4.12 -27.44
CA ALA A 78 -7.38 -3.47 -27.50
C ALA A 78 -7.18 -2.66 -28.79
N VAL A 79 -7.62 -3.19 -29.94
CA VAL A 79 -7.53 -2.50 -31.24
C VAL A 79 -8.45 -1.29 -31.27
N GLN A 80 -9.71 -1.45 -30.86
CA GLN A 80 -10.68 -0.37 -30.85
C GLN A 80 -10.24 0.78 -29.94
N LEU A 81 -9.72 0.46 -28.75
CA LEU A 81 -9.17 1.46 -27.83
C LEU A 81 -7.94 2.16 -28.44
N SER A 82 -7.03 1.42 -29.06
CA SER A 82 -5.83 1.96 -29.71
C SER A 82 -6.18 2.89 -30.88
N GLU A 83 -7.10 2.50 -31.75
CA GLU A 83 -7.56 3.34 -32.88
C GLU A 83 -8.19 4.64 -32.39
N GLU A 84 -9.03 4.58 -31.35
CA GLU A 84 -9.66 5.79 -30.81
C GLU A 84 -8.64 6.72 -30.13
N MET A 85 -7.66 6.15 -29.41
CA MET A 85 -6.56 6.91 -28.84
C MET A 85 -5.68 7.56 -29.93
N ILE A 86 -5.47 6.88 -31.05
CA ILE A 86 -4.75 7.42 -32.22
C ILE A 86 -5.54 8.57 -32.84
N ASN A 87 -6.85 8.41 -33.03
CA ASN A 87 -7.71 9.47 -33.56
C ASN A 87 -7.68 10.72 -32.68
N LEU A 88 -7.73 10.55 -31.35
CA LEU A 88 -7.60 11.64 -30.39
C LEU A 88 -6.24 12.36 -30.50
N LEU A 89 -5.14 11.60 -30.61
CA LEU A 89 -3.79 12.16 -30.74
C LEU A 89 -3.57 12.90 -32.07
N PHE A 90 -4.22 12.46 -33.16
CA PHE A 90 -4.13 13.13 -34.46
C PHE A 90 -5.06 14.35 -34.57
N ALA A 91 -6.24 14.33 -33.93
CA ALA A 91 -7.11 15.49 -33.84
C ALA A 91 -6.38 16.66 -33.15
N ASP A 92 -5.74 16.39 -32.00
CA ASP A 92 -4.98 17.38 -31.22
C ASP A 92 -3.78 17.96 -32.01
N ARG A 93 -3.11 17.13 -32.83
CA ARG A 93 -1.95 17.55 -33.63
C ARG A 93 -2.32 18.35 -34.88
N ALA A 94 -3.37 17.97 -35.59
CA ALA A 94 -3.85 18.69 -36.77
C ALA A 94 -4.36 20.09 -36.38
N GLU A 95 -4.97 20.21 -35.19
CA GLU A 95 -5.36 21.49 -34.63
C GLU A 95 -4.14 22.31 -34.22
N THR A 96 -3.17 21.74 -33.49
CA THR A 96 -1.97 22.47 -33.04
C THR A 96 -1.17 23.10 -34.19
N GLU A 97 -0.96 22.39 -35.30
CA GLU A 97 -0.24 22.93 -36.48
C GLU A 97 -1.03 24.01 -37.24
N ALA A 98 -2.37 23.96 -37.20
CA ALA A 98 -3.23 25.01 -37.75
C ALA A 98 -3.25 26.26 -36.84
N TYR A 99 -3.21 26.07 -35.52
CA TYR A 99 -3.19 27.13 -34.52
C TYR A 99 -1.88 27.92 -34.50
N GLU A 100 -0.73 27.29 -34.73
CA GLU A 100 0.58 27.97 -34.72
C GLU A 100 0.68 29.11 -35.75
N ARG A 101 -0.11 29.06 -36.83
CA ARG A 101 -0.11 30.06 -37.92
C ARG A 101 -1.08 31.22 -37.71
N LEU A 102 -1.93 31.19 -36.69
CA LEU A 102 -2.91 32.23 -36.42
C LEU A 102 -2.34 33.35 -35.53
N SER A 103 -2.82 34.59 -35.72
CA SER A 103 -2.50 35.70 -34.81
C SER A 103 -3.13 35.49 -33.43
N VAL A 104 -2.67 36.22 -32.41
CA VAL A 104 -3.13 36.05 -31.01
C VAL A 104 -4.65 36.22 -30.86
N GLN A 105 -5.26 37.11 -31.63
CA GLN A 105 -6.70 37.37 -31.56
C GLN A 105 -7.53 36.33 -32.34
N GLU A 106 -6.99 35.85 -33.46
CA GLU A 106 -7.58 34.72 -34.21
C GLU A 106 -7.46 33.40 -33.43
N LYS A 107 -6.43 33.25 -32.59
CA LYS A 107 -6.30 32.13 -31.66
C LYS A 107 -7.40 32.14 -30.60
N GLU A 108 -7.74 33.31 -30.04
CA GLU A 108 -8.84 33.42 -29.05
C GLU A 108 -10.22 33.15 -29.67
N ASP A 109 -10.47 33.64 -30.89
CA ASP A 109 -11.74 33.41 -31.59
C ASP A 109 -11.85 31.97 -32.14
N ALA A 110 -10.75 31.39 -32.65
CA ALA A 110 -10.69 29.99 -33.04
C ALA A 110 -10.87 29.06 -31.82
N TRP A 111 -10.30 29.41 -30.67
CA TRP A 111 -10.49 28.65 -29.42
C TRP A 111 -11.96 28.62 -28.99
N ARG A 112 -12.70 29.73 -29.18
CA ARG A 112 -14.16 29.76 -28.94
C ARG A 112 -14.97 28.98 -29.98
N PHE A 113 -14.48 28.85 -31.21
CA PHE A 113 -15.17 28.14 -32.30
C PHE A 113 -14.93 26.62 -32.24
N VAL A 114 -13.70 26.18 -31.97
CA VAL A 114 -13.31 24.76 -31.88
C VAL A 114 -13.92 24.07 -30.65
N VAL A 115 -14.01 24.77 -29.52
CA VAL A 115 -14.73 24.28 -28.32
C VAL A 115 -16.25 24.18 -28.56
N GLY A 116 -16.77 24.79 -29.63
CA GLY A 116 -18.18 24.71 -30.03
C GLY A 116 -18.52 23.53 -30.95
N GLU A 117 -17.56 23.00 -31.72
CA GLU A 117 -17.80 21.92 -32.71
C GLU A 117 -17.24 20.55 -32.31
N HIS A 118 -16.15 20.47 -31.54
CA HIS A 118 -15.85 19.25 -30.79
C HIS A 118 -16.80 19.21 -29.60
N GLN A 119 -17.62 18.16 -29.47
CA GLN A 119 -18.33 17.90 -28.22
C GLN A 119 -17.38 17.12 -27.30
N PRO A 120 -16.58 17.77 -26.42
CA PRO A 120 -15.62 17.11 -25.54
C PRO A 120 -16.26 16.01 -24.67
N GLY A 121 -17.59 16.01 -24.52
CA GLY A 121 -18.30 14.96 -23.81
C GLY A 121 -18.51 13.65 -24.57
N GLU A 122 -18.54 13.61 -25.91
CA GLU A 122 -18.87 12.36 -26.65
C GLU A 122 -17.64 11.50 -26.89
N ASP A 123 -16.53 12.06 -27.37
CA ASP A 123 -15.29 11.33 -27.61
C ASP A 123 -14.64 10.86 -26.31
N GLU A 124 -14.69 11.68 -25.25
CA GLU A 124 -14.23 11.29 -23.91
C GLU A 124 -15.09 10.15 -23.34
N ARG A 125 -16.42 10.22 -23.49
CA ARG A 125 -17.31 9.11 -23.11
C ARG A 125 -17.01 7.85 -23.91
N ARG A 126 -16.77 7.97 -25.22
CA ARG A 126 -16.45 6.83 -26.10
C ARG A 126 -15.13 6.18 -25.68
N LEU A 127 -14.09 6.96 -25.41
CA LEU A 127 -12.82 6.47 -24.87
C LEU A 127 -12.98 5.81 -23.50
N HIS A 128 -13.78 6.37 -22.60
CA HIS A 128 -14.10 5.75 -21.32
C HIS A 128 -14.80 4.40 -21.48
N THR A 129 -15.77 4.30 -22.40
CA THR A 129 -16.46 3.04 -22.72
C THR A 129 -15.48 2.02 -23.26
N LEU A 130 -14.70 2.36 -24.30
CA LEU A 130 -13.71 1.45 -24.90
C LEU A 130 -12.63 0.99 -23.90
N ARG A 131 -12.22 1.86 -22.98
CA ARG A 131 -11.31 1.50 -21.90
C ARG A 131 -11.94 0.52 -20.91
N ASN A 132 -13.21 0.73 -20.56
CA ASN A 132 -13.91 -0.17 -19.66
C ASN A 132 -14.07 -1.55 -20.32
N ASP A 133 -14.45 -1.59 -21.60
CA ASP A 133 -14.54 -2.83 -22.39
C ASP A 133 -13.18 -3.54 -22.50
N PHE A 134 -12.10 -2.78 -22.69
CA PHE A 134 -10.73 -3.30 -22.63
C PHE A 134 -10.42 -3.96 -21.29
N PHE A 135 -10.71 -3.30 -20.16
CA PHE A 135 -10.43 -3.87 -18.84
C PHE A 135 -11.32 -5.07 -18.51
N GLU A 136 -12.59 -5.05 -18.91
CA GLU A 136 -13.50 -6.19 -18.72
C GLU A 136 -12.99 -7.43 -19.47
N THR A 137 -12.67 -7.27 -20.75
CA THR A 137 -12.14 -8.38 -21.56
C THR A 137 -10.75 -8.84 -21.10
N TYR A 138 -9.92 -7.91 -20.61
CA TYR A 138 -8.62 -8.22 -20.03
C TYR A 138 -8.73 -9.03 -18.73
N ASP A 139 -9.59 -8.60 -17.81
CA ASP A 139 -9.76 -9.26 -16.51
C ASP A 139 -10.31 -10.69 -16.72
N ILE A 140 -11.25 -10.88 -17.66
CA ILE A 140 -11.75 -12.21 -18.06
C ILE A 140 -10.60 -13.08 -18.60
N LEU A 141 -9.79 -12.55 -19.52
CA LEU A 141 -8.66 -13.28 -20.10
C LEU A 141 -7.65 -13.69 -19.00
N VAL A 142 -7.27 -12.77 -18.11
CA VAL A 142 -6.32 -13.03 -17.02
C VAL A 142 -6.84 -14.07 -16.03
N CYS A 143 -8.13 -14.02 -15.67
CA CYS A 143 -8.74 -15.03 -14.81
C CYS A 143 -8.63 -16.44 -15.44
N LEU A 144 -9.02 -16.58 -16.71
CA LEU A 144 -8.93 -17.87 -17.42
C LEU A 144 -7.47 -18.34 -17.55
N LEU A 145 -6.53 -17.44 -17.84
CA LEU A 145 -5.10 -17.76 -17.90
C LEU A 145 -4.57 -18.29 -16.56
N ASN A 146 -4.94 -17.64 -15.45
CA ASN A 146 -4.53 -18.04 -14.10
C ASN A 146 -5.16 -19.37 -13.69
N GLU A 147 -6.45 -19.58 -13.96
CA GLU A 147 -7.14 -20.85 -13.69
C GLU A 147 -6.44 -22.02 -14.41
N ARG A 148 -6.02 -21.84 -15.67
CA ARG A 148 -5.34 -22.89 -16.44
C ARG A 148 -3.87 -23.08 -16.08
N LEU A 149 -3.21 -22.07 -15.52
CA LEU A 149 -1.87 -22.21 -14.93
C LEU A 149 -1.90 -22.98 -13.61
N LEU A 150 -2.98 -22.81 -12.83
CA LEU A 150 -3.19 -23.38 -11.50
C LEU A 150 -3.92 -24.73 -11.49
N ALA A 151 -4.62 -25.10 -12.57
CA ALA A 151 -5.30 -26.38 -12.65
C ALA A 151 -4.30 -27.57 -12.53
N PRO A 152 -4.50 -28.50 -11.57
CA PRO A 152 -3.72 -29.73 -11.53
C PRO A 152 -3.99 -30.53 -12.81
N GLY A 153 -2.92 -31.02 -13.45
CA GLY A 153 -3.04 -31.77 -14.69
C GLY A 153 -4.02 -32.94 -14.51
N GLN A 154 -5.12 -32.94 -15.28
CA GLN A 154 -6.08 -34.04 -15.30
C GLN A 154 -5.40 -35.31 -15.82
N ALA A 155 -4.94 -36.15 -14.89
CA ALA A 155 -4.81 -37.57 -15.09
C ALA A 155 -5.88 -38.25 -14.20
N ALA A 156 -6.62 -39.19 -14.79
CA ALA A 156 -7.79 -39.85 -14.21
C ALA A 156 -7.51 -40.48 -12.83
N ALA A 157 -8.49 -40.37 -11.92
CA ALA A 157 -8.49 -40.99 -10.59
C ALA A 157 -8.50 -42.53 -10.65
N PRO A 158 -8.04 -43.20 -9.57
CA PRO A 158 -9.05 -43.72 -8.65
C PRO A 158 -8.74 -43.55 -7.14
N THR A 159 -9.81 -43.17 -6.44
CA THR A 159 -10.28 -43.53 -5.09
C THR A 159 -9.33 -43.46 -3.87
N ALA A 160 -9.70 -42.57 -2.94
CA ALA A 160 -9.15 -42.44 -1.59
C ALA A 160 -9.45 -43.65 -0.67
N PRO A 161 -8.75 -43.77 0.47
CA PRO A 161 -9.40 -43.29 1.69
C PRO A 161 -8.52 -42.47 2.65
N ASP A 162 -9.23 -41.61 3.38
CA ASP A 162 -9.05 -41.10 4.74
C ASP A 162 -7.80 -40.28 5.13
N THR A 163 -8.01 -38.97 5.04
CA THR A 163 -7.37 -37.90 5.81
C THR A 163 -7.59 -38.02 7.32
N SER A 164 -6.53 -38.33 8.08
CA SER A 164 -6.35 -37.85 9.46
C SER A 164 -4.89 -37.91 9.98
N ALA A 165 -3.88 -37.83 9.10
CA ALA A 165 -2.48 -37.96 9.53
C ALA A 165 -1.45 -37.05 8.82
N ALA A 166 -1.86 -36.10 7.97
CA ALA A 166 -0.95 -35.36 7.10
C ALA A 166 -0.94 -33.84 7.35
N VAL A 167 -0.60 -33.40 8.56
CA VAL A 167 0.03 -32.06 8.81
C VAL A 167 1.14 -32.22 9.87
N ALA A 168 1.83 -33.35 9.81
CA ALA A 168 3.09 -33.60 10.49
C ALA A 168 4.04 -34.35 9.54
N GLU A 169 4.04 -33.98 8.25
CA GLU A 169 5.19 -34.27 7.41
C GLU A 169 6.24 -33.23 7.72
N SER A 170 7.06 -33.58 8.72
CA SER A 170 8.50 -33.43 8.61
C SER A 170 8.87 -33.43 7.14
N VAL A 171 9.56 -32.39 6.66
CA VAL A 171 10.38 -32.51 5.44
C VAL A 171 11.21 -33.76 5.67
N ALA A 172 10.79 -34.87 5.07
CA ALA A 172 11.51 -36.09 5.11
C ALA A 172 12.82 -35.74 4.41
N VAL A 173 13.91 -35.73 5.17
CA VAL A 173 15.23 -35.94 4.61
C VAL A 173 15.06 -37.15 3.71
N PRO A 174 15.23 -37.03 2.38
CA PRO A 174 15.17 -38.21 1.56
C PRO A 174 16.34 -39.08 2.02
N ASP A 175 16.03 -40.20 2.70
CA ASP A 175 16.91 -41.36 2.75
C ASP A 175 17.00 -41.92 1.33
N THR A 176 17.71 -41.20 0.48
CA THR A 176 18.31 -41.74 -0.73
C THR A 176 19.79 -41.46 -0.60
N VAL A 177 20.57 -42.54 -0.60
CA VAL A 177 22.03 -42.52 -0.76
C VAL A 177 22.33 -42.00 -2.18
N GLY A 178 22.09 -40.71 -2.38
CA GLY A 178 22.57 -39.92 -3.50
C GLY A 178 23.93 -39.30 -3.12
N PRO A 179 24.73 -38.86 -4.10
CA PRO A 179 25.93 -38.10 -3.81
C PRO A 179 25.59 -36.88 -2.95
N GLN A 180 26.35 -36.67 -1.87
CA GLN A 180 26.19 -35.53 -0.98
C GLN A 180 26.14 -34.24 -1.81
N PRO A 181 25.17 -33.33 -1.57
CA PRO A 181 25.08 -32.09 -2.33
C PRO A 181 26.40 -31.33 -2.28
N ARG A 182 26.72 -30.58 -3.32
CA ARG A 182 27.88 -29.67 -3.34
C ARG A 182 27.41 -28.23 -3.11
N VAL A 183 28.30 -27.40 -2.58
CA VAL A 183 28.02 -25.95 -2.44
C VAL A 183 27.75 -25.37 -3.82
N GLY A 184 26.62 -24.65 -3.97
CA GLY A 184 26.20 -24.07 -5.24
C GLY A 184 25.55 -25.04 -6.24
N GLN A 185 25.50 -26.35 -5.95
CA GLN A 185 24.88 -27.33 -6.82
C GLN A 185 23.41 -26.98 -7.07
N GLY A 186 23.04 -26.73 -8.33
CA GLY A 186 21.68 -26.32 -8.72
C GLY A 186 21.61 -24.89 -9.27
N LEU A 187 22.65 -24.07 -9.04
CA LEU A 187 22.76 -22.71 -9.57
C LEU A 187 24.14 -22.45 -10.20
N PRO A 188 24.41 -22.92 -11.44
CA PRO A 188 25.72 -22.79 -12.07
C PRO A 188 26.24 -21.34 -12.13
N LEU A 189 25.35 -20.35 -12.30
CA LEU A 189 25.71 -18.93 -12.34
C LEU A 189 26.16 -18.36 -10.98
N HIS A 190 25.77 -19.00 -9.88
CA HIS A 190 26.08 -18.57 -8.51
C HIS A 190 27.00 -19.55 -7.77
N GLU A 191 27.43 -20.64 -8.41
CA GLU A 191 28.24 -21.69 -7.77
C GLU A 191 29.55 -21.14 -7.22
N HIS A 192 30.25 -20.29 -8.00
CA HIS A 192 31.50 -19.68 -7.58
C HIS A 192 31.32 -18.76 -6.36
N ASP A 193 30.31 -17.90 -6.39
CA ASP A 193 30.04 -16.95 -5.31
C ASP A 193 29.60 -17.65 -4.03
N LEU A 194 28.74 -18.67 -4.14
CA LEU A 194 28.30 -19.50 -3.00
C LEU A 194 29.47 -20.28 -2.40
N LEU A 195 30.37 -20.80 -3.22
CA LEU A 195 31.58 -21.49 -2.75
C LEU A 195 32.53 -20.53 -2.03
N GLY A 196 32.74 -19.33 -2.59
CA GLY A 196 33.53 -18.27 -1.95
C GLY A 196 32.95 -17.84 -0.60
N ALA A 197 31.64 -17.64 -0.55
CA ALA A 197 30.90 -17.33 0.66
C ALA A 197 30.99 -18.43 1.73
N HIS A 198 30.81 -19.69 1.33
CA HIS A 198 30.93 -20.83 2.24
C HIS A 198 32.34 -20.92 2.83
N TYR A 199 33.38 -20.70 2.02
CA TYR A 199 34.76 -20.69 2.50
C TYR A 199 35.00 -19.57 3.52
N GLN A 200 34.53 -18.34 3.23
CA GLN A 200 34.66 -17.20 4.13
C GLN A 200 33.94 -17.43 5.47
N LEU A 201 32.76 -18.05 5.44
CA LEU A 201 31.90 -18.25 6.61
C LEU A 201 32.18 -19.59 7.33
N ARG A 202 33.12 -20.40 6.87
CA ARG A 202 33.41 -21.73 7.45
C ARG A 202 33.78 -21.67 8.94
N SER A 203 34.45 -20.60 9.37
CA SER A 203 34.81 -20.39 10.79
C SER A 203 33.59 -20.22 11.71
N ALA A 204 32.43 -19.86 11.14
CA ALA A 204 31.16 -19.74 11.86
C ALA A 204 30.49 -21.08 12.17
N GLY A 205 31.05 -22.20 11.69
CA GLY A 205 30.52 -23.54 11.94
C GLY A 205 29.57 -24.06 10.86
N LEU A 206 29.57 -23.47 9.66
CA LEU A 206 28.84 -24.02 8.50
C LEU A 206 29.39 -25.41 8.17
N GLY A 207 28.52 -26.42 8.28
CA GLY A 207 28.84 -27.81 7.99
C GLY A 207 28.76 -28.13 6.50
N GLN A 208 28.35 -29.36 6.22
CA GLN A 208 28.13 -29.82 4.84
C GLN A 208 26.75 -29.40 4.34
N PRO A 209 26.58 -29.10 3.04
CA PRO A 209 25.28 -28.79 2.47
C PRO A 209 24.32 -29.99 2.59
N THR A 210 23.07 -29.71 2.94
CA THR A 210 21.99 -30.70 3.05
C THR A 210 21.02 -30.64 1.87
N THR A 211 21.05 -29.55 1.10
CA THR A 211 20.23 -29.37 -0.10
C THR A 211 21.09 -28.92 -1.28
N GLY A 212 20.56 -29.06 -2.50
CA GLY A 212 21.02 -28.23 -3.61
C GLY A 212 20.74 -26.74 -3.32
N ALA A 213 21.54 -25.86 -3.91
CA ALA A 213 21.25 -24.45 -3.99
C ALA A 213 20.07 -24.21 -4.94
N TYR A 214 19.17 -23.31 -4.54
CA TYR A 214 18.01 -22.92 -5.35
C TYR A 214 17.84 -21.41 -5.35
N LEU A 215 17.25 -20.89 -6.43
CA LEU A 215 16.97 -19.47 -6.56
C LEU A 215 15.56 -19.22 -6.05
N HIS A 216 15.46 -18.31 -5.09
CA HIS A 216 14.21 -17.82 -4.59
C HIS A 216 14.08 -16.33 -4.93
N ARG A 217 13.20 -16.00 -5.89
CA ARG A 217 13.19 -14.72 -6.61
C ARG A 217 14.58 -14.35 -7.17
N VAL A 218 15.29 -13.45 -6.48
CA VAL A 218 16.63 -12.95 -6.87
C VAL A 218 17.72 -13.32 -5.84
N THR A 219 17.41 -14.22 -4.90
CA THR A 219 18.30 -14.60 -3.80
C THR A 219 18.61 -16.10 -3.92
N ALA A 220 19.88 -16.45 -3.99
CA ALA A 220 20.29 -17.85 -3.95
C ALA A 220 20.30 -18.34 -2.49
N VAL A 221 19.77 -19.54 -2.25
CA VAL A 221 19.63 -20.12 -0.92
C VAL A 221 20.16 -21.55 -0.93
N GLN A 222 20.89 -21.94 0.12
CA GLN A 222 21.30 -23.33 0.34
C GLN A 222 21.34 -23.66 1.83
N HIS A 223 20.84 -24.84 2.21
CA HIS A 223 20.86 -25.32 3.60
C HIS A 223 22.10 -26.17 3.88
N PHE A 224 22.56 -26.10 5.13
CA PHE A 224 23.74 -26.77 5.64
C PHE A 224 23.44 -27.42 6.99
N ALA A 225 24.02 -28.60 7.21
CA ALA A 225 23.99 -29.25 8.50
C ALA A 225 24.84 -28.48 9.50
N ALA A 226 24.54 -28.66 10.79
CA ALA A 226 25.47 -28.31 11.84
C ALA A 226 26.76 -29.13 11.70
N ARG A 227 27.90 -28.55 12.07
CA ARG A 227 29.09 -29.37 12.32
C ARG A 227 28.85 -30.15 13.63
N GLU A 228 29.38 -31.36 13.73
CA GLU A 228 29.21 -32.19 14.93
C GLU A 228 29.55 -31.39 16.21
N GLY A 229 28.60 -31.32 17.14
CA GLY A 229 28.74 -30.60 18.40
C GLY A 229 28.71 -29.07 18.33
N SER A 230 28.44 -28.45 17.17
CA SER A 230 28.58 -27.00 16.97
C SER A 230 27.27 -26.19 17.00
N GLY A 231 26.14 -26.78 17.38
CA GLY A 231 24.85 -26.08 17.48
C GLY A 231 23.88 -26.38 16.33
N PRO A 232 23.00 -25.44 15.92
CA PRO A 232 21.99 -25.67 14.89
C PRO A 232 22.58 -25.73 13.47
N GLY A 233 21.77 -26.20 12.52
CA GLY A 233 22.06 -26.06 11.08
C GLY A 233 22.11 -24.61 10.62
N TRP A 234 22.45 -24.39 9.36
CA TRP A 234 22.64 -23.06 8.78
C TRP A 234 21.98 -22.95 7.41
N VAL A 235 21.57 -21.73 7.06
CA VAL A 235 21.11 -21.36 5.74
C VAL A 235 22.01 -20.26 5.21
N LEU A 236 22.64 -20.50 4.05
CA LEU A 236 23.42 -19.48 3.35
C LEU A 236 22.52 -18.80 2.33
N THR A 237 22.40 -17.48 2.43
CA THR A 237 21.72 -16.65 1.43
C THR A 237 22.75 -15.81 0.68
N LEU A 238 22.56 -15.65 -0.63
CA LEU A 238 23.38 -14.78 -1.48
C LEU A 238 22.46 -13.84 -2.28
N ARG A 239 22.57 -12.54 -2.02
CA ARG A 239 21.76 -11.49 -2.67
C ARG A 239 22.65 -10.32 -3.06
N LYS A 240 22.60 -9.89 -4.33
CA LYS A 240 23.44 -8.79 -4.87
C LYS A 240 24.93 -8.98 -4.55
N GLY A 241 25.43 -10.22 -4.67
CA GLY A 241 26.83 -10.56 -4.36
C GLY A 241 27.18 -10.64 -2.87
N ARG A 242 26.20 -10.47 -1.98
CA ARG A 242 26.43 -10.49 -0.53
C ARG A 242 25.92 -11.77 0.10
N ALA A 243 26.79 -12.41 0.88
CA ALA A 243 26.49 -13.65 1.57
C ALA A 243 26.16 -13.45 3.05
N ILE A 244 25.11 -14.13 3.52
CA ILE A 244 24.72 -14.15 4.93
C ILE A 244 24.42 -15.59 5.34
N ALA A 245 25.10 -16.07 6.38
CA ALA A 245 24.78 -17.33 7.02
C ALA A 245 23.83 -17.10 8.19
N VAL A 246 22.71 -17.80 8.18
CA VAL A 246 21.62 -17.63 9.14
C VAL A 246 21.43 -18.95 9.87
N SER A 247 21.42 -18.94 11.20
CA SER A 247 21.14 -20.18 11.93
C SER A 247 19.72 -20.68 11.62
N GLU A 248 19.56 -21.99 11.52
CA GLU A 248 18.29 -22.64 11.17
C GLU A 248 17.11 -22.22 12.07
N PRO A 249 17.26 -22.01 13.40
CA PRO A 249 16.19 -21.45 14.22
C PRO A 249 15.73 -20.05 13.80
N LEU A 250 16.67 -19.17 13.42
CA LEU A 250 16.32 -17.84 12.90
C LEU A 250 15.66 -17.91 11.54
N TRP A 251 16.13 -18.82 10.67
CA TRP A 251 15.51 -19.05 9.37
C TRP A 251 14.05 -19.52 9.51
N ARG A 252 13.78 -20.44 10.43
CA ARG A 252 12.39 -20.85 10.72
C ARG A 252 11.56 -19.71 11.28
N ALA A 253 12.12 -18.91 12.20
CA ALA A 253 11.44 -17.73 12.73
C ALA A 253 11.06 -16.74 11.63
N LEU A 254 11.95 -16.51 10.66
CA LEU A 254 11.67 -15.71 9.46
C LEU A 254 10.49 -16.27 8.66
N LEU A 255 10.49 -17.58 8.38
CA LEU A 255 9.40 -18.23 7.65
C LEU A 255 8.07 -18.19 8.42
N THR A 256 8.11 -18.37 9.74
CA THR A 256 6.92 -18.25 10.60
C THR A 256 6.36 -16.83 10.60
N ALA A 257 7.22 -15.81 10.58
CA ALA A 257 6.80 -14.42 10.53
C ALA A 257 6.16 -14.03 9.19
N GLY A 258 6.54 -14.68 8.09
CA GLY A 258 5.96 -14.44 6.76
C GLY A 258 4.75 -15.32 6.39
N HIS A 259 4.50 -16.39 7.13
CA HIS A 259 3.33 -17.27 6.96
C HIS A 259 1.95 -16.57 7.00
N PRO A 260 1.75 -15.47 7.76
CA PRO A 260 0.54 -14.64 7.72
C PRO A 260 0.09 -14.06 6.37
N ALA A 261 0.92 -14.10 5.32
CA ALA A 261 0.68 -13.39 4.05
C ALA A 261 -0.43 -14.01 3.16
N GLY A 262 -1.37 -14.78 3.71
CA GLY A 262 -2.23 -15.70 2.96
C GLY A 262 -1.43 -16.91 2.45
N ASN A 263 -1.99 -17.72 1.54
CA ASN A 263 -1.35 -18.93 0.96
C ASN A 263 -0.08 -18.62 0.12
N GLY A 264 0.55 -17.46 0.31
CA GLY A 264 1.73 -17.00 -0.38
C GLY A 264 3.04 -17.50 0.25
N ASP A 265 4.12 -17.24 -0.48
CA ASP A 265 5.48 -17.57 -0.09
C ASP A 265 5.96 -16.63 1.05
N PRO A 266 6.34 -17.16 2.23
CA PRO A 266 6.76 -16.35 3.38
C PRO A 266 7.94 -15.42 3.09
N LEU A 267 8.93 -15.87 2.30
CA LEU A 267 10.13 -15.09 2.01
C LEU A 267 9.84 -14.00 0.98
N ALA A 268 8.88 -14.22 0.08
CA ALA A 268 8.33 -13.15 -0.76
C ALA A 268 7.71 -12.03 0.08
N ALA A 269 7.05 -12.36 1.20
CA ALA A 269 6.41 -11.38 2.06
C ALA A 269 7.42 -10.60 2.92
N VAL A 270 8.19 -11.28 3.79
CA VAL A 270 9.08 -10.62 4.77
C VAL A 270 10.44 -10.21 4.21
N GLY A 271 10.87 -10.83 3.11
CA GLY A 271 12.18 -10.63 2.52
C GLY A 271 13.26 -11.54 3.08
N TYR A 272 14.52 -11.13 2.88
CA TYR A 272 15.71 -11.92 3.22
C TYR A 272 16.58 -11.14 4.19
N PRO A 273 17.35 -11.84 5.04
CA PRO A 273 18.36 -11.22 5.87
C PRO A 273 19.27 -10.29 5.07
N THR A 274 19.57 -9.14 5.64
CA THR A 274 20.54 -8.17 5.14
C THR A 274 21.38 -7.64 6.31
N ALA A 275 22.48 -6.96 6.01
CA ALA A 275 23.33 -6.32 7.00
C ALA A 275 23.89 -4.99 6.45
N ALA A 276 24.69 -4.25 7.21
CA ALA A 276 25.39 -3.05 6.70
C ALA A 276 26.78 -3.43 6.17
N GLY A 277 27.31 -2.72 5.16
CA GLY A 277 28.65 -2.97 4.60
C GLY A 277 28.70 -4.01 3.47
N THR A 278 29.90 -4.46 3.11
CA THR A 278 30.15 -5.40 2.00
C THR A 278 30.51 -6.81 2.44
N ASP A 279 30.81 -6.99 3.73
CA ASP A 279 31.34 -8.24 4.24
C ASP A 279 30.24 -9.30 4.44
N SER A 280 30.67 -10.56 4.38
CA SER A 280 29.85 -11.73 4.69
C SER A 280 29.51 -11.73 6.19
N VAL A 281 28.25 -12.02 6.53
CA VAL A 281 27.73 -11.89 7.91
C VAL A 281 27.19 -13.21 8.43
N VAL A 282 27.33 -13.44 9.73
CA VAL A 282 26.78 -14.59 10.45
C VAL A 282 25.69 -14.10 11.39
N LEU A 283 24.50 -14.69 11.30
CA LEU A 283 23.39 -14.46 12.23
C LEU A 283 23.19 -15.74 13.07
N GLY A 284 23.82 -15.75 14.25
CA GLY A 284 23.73 -16.83 15.23
C GLY A 284 22.38 -16.88 15.97
N SER A 285 22.15 -17.91 16.78
CA SER A 285 20.90 -18.09 17.53
C SER A 285 20.70 -17.09 18.68
N ASP A 286 21.76 -16.37 19.05
CA ASP A 286 21.81 -15.32 20.06
C ASP A 286 21.39 -13.94 19.54
N VAL A 287 21.28 -13.77 18.23
CA VAL A 287 20.78 -12.53 17.64
C VAL A 287 19.36 -12.27 18.11
N GLU A 288 19.10 -11.04 18.55
CA GLU A 288 17.76 -10.58 18.97
C GLU A 288 17.09 -9.72 17.89
N ARG A 289 17.86 -9.17 16.95
CA ARG A 289 17.35 -8.32 15.86
C ARG A 289 18.22 -8.42 14.62
N PHE A 290 17.60 -8.57 13.44
CA PHE A 290 18.31 -8.49 12.17
C PHE A 290 17.45 -7.88 11.06
N ALA A 291 18.11 -7.15 10.16
CA ALA A 291 17.45 -6.44 9.07
C ALA A 291 17.01 -7.38 7.94
N LEU A 292 15.94 -6.99 7.25
CA LEU A 292 15.32 -7.72 6.17
C LEU A 292 15.09 -6.82 4.96
N GLU A 293 15.33 -7.34 3.77
CA GLU A 293 15.12 -6.61 2.50
C GLU A 293 14.55 -7.50 1.40
N GLY A 294 13.87 -6.86 0.46
CA GLY A 294 13.43 -7.51 -0.78
C GLY A 294 12.14 -8.31 -0.69
N GLY A 295 11.43 -8.20 0.43
CA GLY A 295 10.05 -8.67 0.57
C GLY A 295 9.03 -7.62 0.14
N ASP A 296 7.81 -8.07 -0.13
CA ASP A 296 6.69 -7.25 -0.57
C ASP A 296 6.19 -6.30 0.54
N TRP A 297 6.47 -6.63 1.81
CA TRP A 297 6.21 -5.73 2.95
C TRP A 297 7.19 -4.55 3.00
N GLY A 298 8.26 -4.58 2.19
CA GLY A 298 9.31 -3.59 2.15
C GLY A 298 10.44 -3.85 3.15
N PRO A 299 11.35 -2.88 3.35
CA PRO A 299 12.43 -2.99 4.32
C PRO A 299 11.89 -3.14 5.74
N GLY A 300 12.51 -4.01 6.51
CA GLY A 300 12.08 -4.35 7.86
C GLY A 300 13.16 -4.99 8.69
N CYS A 301 12.77 -5.55 9.82
CA CYS A 301 13.62 -6.36 10.65
C CYS A 301 12.80 -7.42 11.37
N LEU A 302 13.45 -8.54 11.68
CA LEU A 302 12.91 -9.49 12.63
C LEU A 302 13.44 -9.13 14.01
N VAL A 303 12.55 -9.07 15.00
CA VAL A 303 12.85 -8.70 16.39
C VAL A 303 12.35 -9.80 17.30
N ARG A 304 13.20 -10.23 18.22
CA ARG A 304 12.85 -11.21 19.24
C ARG A 304 12.04 -10.53 20.34
N THR A 305 10.90 -11.12 20.67
CA THR A 305 10.05 -10.74 21.81
C THR A 305 10.15 -11.82 22.88
N ASP A 306 9.56 -11.59 24.06
CA ASP A 306 9.55 -12.56 25.16
C ASP A 306 8.98 -13.94 24.78
N ARG A 307 8.12 -13.99 23.75
CA ARG A 307 7.36 -15.20 23.38
C ARG A 307 7.64 -15.73 21.98
N ASP A 308 8.04 -14.87 21.04
CA ASP A 308 8.25 -15.25 19.63
C ASP A 308 9.08 -14.21 18.86
N TRP A 309 9.27 -14.41 17.57
CA TRP A 309 9.80 -13.41 16.65
C TRP A 309 8.69 -12.62 15.98
N ARG A 310 8.91 -11.31 15.85
CA ARG A 310 8.00 -10.38 15.18
C ARG A 310 8.72 -9.66 14.06
N TRP A 311 8.06 -9.56 12.90
CA TRP A 311 8.50 -8.64 11.86
C TRP A 311 8.10 -7.22 12.22
N GLU A 312 9.04 -6.27 12.12
CA GLU A 312 8.78 -4.85 12.28
C GLU A 312 9.21 -4.09 11.02
N PRO A 313 8.39 -3.15 10.54
CA PRO A 313 8.78 -2.31 9.41
C PRO A 313 9.97 -1.43 9.79
N GLN A 314 10.86 -1.20 8.84
CA GLN A 314 11.82 -0.13 8.97
C GLN A 314 11.07 1.20 8.89
N GLU A 315 11.40 2.10 9.81
CA GLU A 315 10.83 3.44 9.81
C GLU A 315 11.15 4.17 8.51
N ASP A 316 10.09 4.68 7.88
CA ASP A 316 10.20 5.50 6.68
C ASP A 316 9.12 6.58 6.72
N VAL A 317 9.47 7.76 6.22
CA VAL A 317 8.56 8.90 6.11
C VAL A 317 8.53 9.32 4.65
N GLY A 318 7.36 9.24 4.03
CA GLY A 318 7.19 9.50 2.61
C GLY A 318 5.88 10.19 2.28
N PHE A 319 5.64 10.38 0.98
CA PHE A 319 4.46 11.08 0.44
C PHE A 319 3.55 10.17 -0.37
N ASN A 320 3.82 8.87 -0.35
CA ASN A 320 2.97 7.88 -1.01
C ASN A 320 1.65 7.79 -0.25
N GLN A 321 0.57 8.23 -0.88
CA GLN A 321 -0.77 8.13 -0.31
C GLN A 321 -1.18 6.66 -0.22
N THR A 322 -1.77 6.30 0.91
CA THR A 322 -2.36 4.97 1.08
C THR A 322 -3.64 4.87 0.26
N PRO A 323 -4.06 3.66 -0.19
CA PRO A 323 -5.37 3.48 -0.85
C PRO A 323 -6.54 4.00 0.01
N SER A 324 -6.36 4.03 1.33
CA SER A 324 -7.36 4.44 2.31
C SER A 324 -7.32 5.93 2.68
N ALA A 325 -6.41 6.70 2.07
CA ALA A 325 -6.27 8.15 2.21
C ALA A 325 -7.61 8.89 2.10
N ARG A 326 -8.45 8.47 1.14
CA ARG A 326 -9.72 9.11 0.81
C ARG A 326 -10.93 8.49 1.51
N ASN A 327 -10.73 7.49 2.37
CA ASN A 327 -11.82 6.89 3.11
C ASN A 327 -12.55 7.97 3.91
N TRP A 328 -13.88 7.93 3.87
CA TRP A 328 -14.80 8.80 4.62
C TRP A 328 -14.78 10.29 4.23
N MET A 329 -14.14 10.68 3.12
CA MET A 329 -14.09 12.08 2.68
C MET A 329 -15.28 12.54 1.83
N ALA A 330 -16.20 11.64 1.48
CA ALA A 330 -17.35 11.95 0.61
C ALA A 330 -18.53 12.64 1.34
N LEU A 331 -18.32 13.13 2.57
CA LEU A 331 -19.36 13.84 3.33
C LEU A 331 -19.74 15.15 2.64
N GLN A 332 -21.04 15.44 2.61
CA GLN A 332 -21.60 16.70 2.13
C GLN A 332 -22.43 17.36 3.25
N PRO A 333 -22.28 18.67 3.48
CA PRO A 333 -21.26 19.54 2.88
C PRO A 333 -19.84 19.14 3.34
N ALA A 334 -18.85 19.36 2.47
CA ALA A 334 -17.46 19.17 2.85
C ALA A 334 -17.05 20.23 3.91
N PRO A 335 -16.28 19.86 4.94
CA PRO A 335 -15.78 20.83 5.92
C PRO A 335 -14.88 21.86 5.26
N GLN A 336 -14.61 22.98 5.93
CA GLN A 336 -13.64 23.96 5.44
C GLN A 336 -12.20 23.57 5.76
N LEU A 337 -11.97 22.95 6.93
CA LEU A 337 -10.68 22.36 7.33
C LEU A 337 -10.89 20.94 7.83
N ARG A 338 -10.02 20.02 7.45
CA ARG A 338 -9.91 18.68 8.03
C ARG A 338 -8.48 18.41 8.46
N VAL A 339 -8.33 17.99 9.71
CA VAL A 339 -7.07 17.56 10.33
C VAL A 339 -7.27 16.12 10.77
N ARG A 340 -6.56 15.16 10.17
CA ARG A 340 -6.81 13.74 10.43
C ARG A 340 -5.55 12.88 10.46
N ALA A 341 -5.66 11.77 11.20
CA ALA A 341 -4.74 10.66 11.14
C ALA A 341 -5.50 9.41 10.66
N VAL A 342 -4.97 8.74 9.63
CA VAL A 342 -5.49 7.48 9.10
C VAL A 342 -4.45 6.40 9.33
N VAL A 343 -4.81 5.33 10.03
CA VAL A 343 -3.89 4.22 10.30
C VAL A 343 -4.35 3.00 9.52
N THR A 344 -3.45 2.45 8.71
CA THR A 344 -3.67 1.18 8.01
C THR A 344 -2.93 0.07 8.74
N LEU A 345 -3.70 -0.93 9.17
CA LEU A 345 -3.25 -2.06 9.98
C LEU A 345 -3.43 -3.34 9.16
N PRO A 346 -2.38 -3.81 8.48
CA PRO A 346 -2.42 -5.05 7.74
C PRO A 346 -2.30 -6.22 8.72
N TRP A 347 -3.39 -6.60 9.37
CA TRP A 347 -3.40 -7.76 10.26
C TRP A 347 -3.49 -9.07 9.47
N ASP A 348 -2.86 -10.11 10.02
CA ASP A 348 -3.05 -11.49 9.60
C ASP A 348 -4.53 -11.89 9.72
N GLN A 349 -5.13 -12.30 8.60
CA GLN A 349 -6.54 -12.67 8.50
C GLN A 349 -6.74 -14.16 8.71
N ALA A 350 -6.49 -14.65 9.92
CA ALA A 350 -6.84 -16.02 10.28
C ALA A 350 -8.36 -16.25 10.51
N GLY A 351 -9.21 -15.22 10.34
CA GLY A 351 -10.67 -15.31 10.31
C GLY A 351 -11.40 -14.38 11.29
N GLY A 352 -12.57 -13.88 10.87
CA GLY A 352 -13.65 -13.40 11.74
C GLY A 352 -13.39 -12.12 12.54
N LEU A 353 -12.64 -11.14 12.01
CA LEU A 353 -12.57 -9.83 12.66
C LEU A 353 -14.00 -9.23 12.73
N GLU A 354 -14.46 -8.93 13.93
CA GLU A 354 -15.79 -8.39 14.17
C GLU A 354 -15.74 -7.32 15.27
N ILE A 355 -16.47 -6.23 15.04
CA ILE A 355 -16.74 -5.21 16.03
C ILE A 355 -17.99 -5.61 16.84
N THR A 356 -17.76 -6.34 17.93
CA THR A 356 -18.84 -6.87 18.77
C THR A 356 -19.61 -5.77 19.52
N PRO A 357 -20.89 -6.00 19.89
CA PRO A 357 -21.66 -5.04 20.70
C PRO A 357 -21.03 -4.70 22.06
N ALA A 358 -20.28 -5.61 22.66
CA ALA A 358 -19.53 -5.33 23.90
C ALA A 358 -18.43 -4.30 23.66
N ARG A 359 -17.59 -4.52 22.64
CA ARG A 359 -16.52 -3.60 22.25
C ARG A 359 -17.05 -2.23 21.83
N ARG A 360 -18.21 -2.16 21.18
CA ARG A 360 -18.89 -0.87 20.88
C ARG A 360 -19.23 -0.08 22.13
N ARG A 361 -19.77 -0.75 23.15
CA ARG A 361 -20.12 -0.09 24.42
C ARG A 361 -18.87 0.36 25.18
N GLU A 362 -17.83 -0.45 25.21
CA GLU A 362 -16.53 -0.08 25.78
C GLU A 362 -15.95 1.16 25.10
N LEU A 363 -15.94 1.20 23.76
CA LEU A 363 -15.50 2.37 23.02
C LEU A 363 -16.36 3.61 23.31
N ALA A 364 -17.68 3.47 23.32
CA ALA A 364 -18.59 4.59 23.60
C ALA A 364 -18.38 5.18 25.01
N GLN A 365 -17.92 4.38 25.98
CA GLN A 365 -17.54 4.85 27.32
C GLN A 365 -16.13 5.47 27.36
N ALA A 366 -15.20 4.95 26.55
CA ALA A 366 -13.82 5.42 26.52
C ALA A 366 -13.63 6.71 25.70
N LEU A 367 -14.40 6.91 24.63
CA LEU A 367 -14.26 8.07 23.73
C LEU A 367 -14.38 9.42 24.45
N PRO A 368 -15.40 9.67 25.30
CA PRO A 368 -15.55 10.97 25.97
C PRO A 368 -14.38 11.36 26.88
N ILE A 369 -13.64 10.37 27.41
CA ILE A 369 -12.49 10.58 28.30
C ILE A 369 -11.14 10.43 27.59
N SER A 370 -11.15 10.27 26.26
CA SER A 370 -9.94 10.15 25.46
C SER A 370 -9.24 11.51 25.29
N ARG A 371 -7.93 11.47 25.02
CA ARG A 371 -7.16 12.67 24.63
C ARG A 371 -7.73 13.36 23.40
N PHE A 372 -8.36 12.60 22.51
CA PHE A 372 -9.00 13.12 21.31
C PHE A 372 -10.28 13.91 21.60
N ALA A 373 -11.12 13.45 22.53
CA ALA A 373 -12.23 14.26 23.01
C ALA A 373 -11.74 15.57 23.66
N GLY A 374 -10.64 15.51 24.42
CA GLY A 374 -9.97 16.70 24.93
C GLY A 374 -9.46 17.63 23.82
N ALA A 375 -8.91 17.09 22.72
CA ALA A 375 -8.45 17.89 21.59
C ALA A 375 -9.60 18.62 20.86
N VAL A 376 -10.81 18.05 20.82
CA VAL A 376 -12.00 18.69 20.23
C VAL A 376 -12.39 19.97 20.98
N THR A 377 -12.39 19.94 22.31
CA THR A 377 -12.75 21.11 23.13
C THR A 377 -11.57 22.03 23.41
N MET A 378 -10.33 21.53 23.34
CA MET A 378 -9.12 22.34 23.54
C MET A 378 -9.06 23.55 22.61
N LEU A 379 -9.54 23.42 21.37
CA LEU A 379 -9.51 24.50 20.38
C LEU A 379 -10.36 25.71 20.79
N SER A 380 -11.52 25.51 21.42
CA SER A 380 -12.32 26.61 21.95
C SER A 380 -11.70 27.18 23.22
N LEU A 381 -11.23 26.31 24.12
CA LEU A 381 -10.63 26.70 25.40
C LEU A 381 -9.39 27.58 25.23
N ARG A 382 -8.49 27.25 24.30
CA ARG A 382 -7.29 28.07 24.01
C ARG A 382 -7.62 29.48 23.51
N ARG A 383 -8.84 29.68 23.01
CA ARG A 383 -9.36 30.97 22.55
C ARG A 383 -10.25 31.66 23.60
N GLY A 384 -10.32 31.11 24.82
CA GLY A 384 -11.11 31.67 25.91
C GLY A 384 -12.61 31.37 25.82
N ALA A 385 -13.02 30.40 25.01
CA ALA A 385 -14.41 29.93 24.92
C ALA A 385 -14.52 28.51 25.49
N ASP A 386 -15.32 28.30 26.53
CA ASP A 386 -15.62 26.96 27.05
C ASP A 386 -16.85 26.39 26.33
N LEU A 387 -16.65 25.99 25.07
CA LEU A 387 -17.73 25.46 24.24
C LEU A 387 -17.82 23.93 24.43
N PRO A 388 -18.95 23.41 24.96
CA PRO A 388 -19.11 21.98 25.14
C PRO A 388 -19.30 21.29 23.79
N ALA A 389 -18.64 20.16 23.60
CA ALA A 389 -18.99 19.22 22.54
C ALA A 389 -20.25 18.44 22.95
N SER A 390 -21.06 18.06 21.97
CA SER A 390 -22.14 17.09 22.19
C SER A 390 -21.60 15.76 22.70
N ASP A 391 -22.47 14.94 23.29
CA ASP A 391 -22.14 13.55 23.55
C ASP A 391 -21.68 12.85 22.26
N TRP A 392 -20.78 11.88 22.41
CA TRP A 392 -20.35 11.03 21.31
C TRP A 392 -21.50 10.12 20.88
N GLN A 393 -21.99 10.32 19.66
CA GLN A 393 -23.10 9.56 19.07
C GLN A 393 -22.62 8.79 17.85
N LEU A 394 -23.46 7.87 17.35
CA LEU A 394 -23.19 7.18 16.08
C LEU A 394 -23.03 8.21 14.97
N GLY A 395 -21.89 8.14 14.27
CA GLY A 395 -21.53 9.04 13.20
C GLY A 395 -22.28 8.76 11.90
N PRO A 396 -22.13 9.64 10.89
CA PRO A 396 -22.83 9.54 9.62
C PRO A 396 -22.34 8.40 8.70
N HIS A 397 -21.24 7.75 9.06
CA HIS A 397 -20.71 6.62 8.29
C HIS A 397 -21.29 5.28 8.74
N ARG A 398 -21.07 4.25 7.93
CA ARG A 398 -21.59 2.90 8.15
C ARG A 398 -21.22 2.37 9.55
N ASN A 399 -22.21 1.77 10.21
CA ASN A 399 -22.09 1.10 11.49
C ASN A 399 -22.63 -0.32 11.37
N ALA A 400 -21.74 -1.31 11.20
CA ALA A 400 -22.06 -2.73 11.04
C ALA A 400 -20.97 -3.62 11.68
N SER A 401 -21.10 -4.95 11.71
CA SER A 401 -20.10 -5.84 12.31
C SER A 401 -18.66 -5.63 11.80
N ASP A 402 -18.50 -5.08 10.59
CA ASP A 402 -17.24 -4.78 9.91
C ASP A 402 -16.87 -3.28 9.89
N SER A 403 -17.68 -2.40 10.48
CA SER A 403 -17.50 -0.94 10.37
C SER A 403 -18.11 -0.17 11.53
N LEU A 404 -17.46 0.91 11.94
CA LEU A 404 -17.90 1.71 13.08
C LEU A 404 -17.60 3.18 12.84
N SER A 405 -18.50 4.04 13.29
CA SER A 405 -18.30 5.48 13.27
C SER A 405 -19.00 6.16 14.44
N TYR A 406 -18.27 7.04 15.12
CA TYR A 406 -18.81 7.94 16.15
C TYR A 406 -18.38 9.37 15.86
N SER A 407 -19.19 10.34 16.27
CA SER A 407 -18.89 11.76 16.16
C SER A 407 -19.43 12.57 17.34
N ALA A 408 -18.74 13.67 17.63
CA ALA A 408 -19.18 14.71 18.56
C ALA A 408 -19.01 16.08 17.90
N THR A 409 -19.98 16.97 18.09
CA THR A 409 -20.03 18.26 17.39
C THR A 409 -20.15 19.39 18.39
N ILE A 410 -19.40 20.47 18.15
CA ILE A 410 -19.61 21.77 18.80
C ILE A 410 -20.47 22.61 17.85
N THR A 411 -21.57 23.14 18.36
CA THR A 411 -22.51 23.95 17.59
C THR A 411 -22.54 25.40 18.08
N ALA A 412 -22.85 26.31 17.17
CA ALA A 412 -23.21 27.68 17.51
C ALA A 412 -24.65 27.77 18.01
N GLU A 413 -25.03 28.94 18.53
CA GLU A 413 -26.44 29.26 18.76
C GLU A 413 -27.27 29.00 17.47
N GLY A 414 -28.40 28.31 17.61
CA GLY A 414 -29.21 27.87 16.48
C GLY A 414 -28.79 26.52 15.86
N GLY A 415 -27.82 25.81 16.45
CA GLY A 415 -27.50 24.43 16.09
C GLY A 415 -26.60 24.26 14.86
N ARG A 416 -26.06 25.35 14.30
CA ARG A 416 -25.13 25.29 13.17
C ARG A 416 -23.82 24.62 13.63
N PRO A 417 -23.33 23.57 12.96
CA PRO A 417 -22.09 22.89 13.34
C PRO A 417 -20.89 23.80 13.06
N VAL A 418 -19.95 23.81 14.00
CA VAL A 418 -18.78 24.68 13.98
C VAL A 418 -17.51 23.84 13.90
N LEU A 419 -17.36 22.93 14.85
CA LEU A 419 -16.31 21.92 14.90
C LEU A 419 -16.95 20.54 15.03
N ALA A 420 -16.35 19.53 14.42
CA ALA A 420 -16.73 18.15 14.68
C ALA A 420 -15.48 17.28 14.84
N GLY A 421 -15.50 16.43 15.87
CA GLY A 421 -14.58 15.31 16.02
C GLY A 421 -15.27 14.02 15.56
N ALA A 422 -14.58 13.19 14.79
CA ALA A 422 -15.09 11.91 14.34
C ALA A 422 -14.02 10.82 14.45
N VAL A 423 -14.49 9.60 14.71
CA VAL A 423 -13.67 8.38 14.69
C VAL A 423 -14.34 7.33 13.82
N MET A 424 -13.53 6.58 13.06
CA MET A 424 -14.01 5.58 12.12
C MET A 424 -13.12 4.33 12.15
N VAL A 425 -13.75 3.17 11.98
CA VAL A 425 -13.09 1.87 11.79
C VAL A 425 -13.74 1.17 10.60
N ALA A 426 -12.93 0.63 9.71
CA ALA A 426 -13.33 -0.34 8.69
C ALA A 426 -12.45 -1.58 8.82
N LEU A 427 -13.08 -2.74 8.94
CA LEU A 427 -12.43 -4.04 8.88
C LEU A 427 -12.23 -4.47 7.42
N PRO A 428 -11.35 -5.45 7.15
CA PRO A 428 -11.21 -5.99 5.82
C PRO A 428 -12.53 -6.52 5.25
N GLY A 429 -12.73 -6.33 3.95
CA GLY A 429 -13.91 -6.75 3.20
C GLY A 429 -13.66 -6.72 1.69
N ALA A 430 -14.72 -6.77 0.88
CA ALA A 430 -14.60 -6.90 -0.58
C ALA A 430 -13.79 -5.78 -1.25
N LEU A 431 -13.79 -4.58 -0.68
CA LEU A 431 -13.13 -3.39 -1.24
C LEU A 431 -11.81 -3.05 -0.55
N GLN A 432 -11.45 -3.74 0.54
CA GLN A 432 -10.33 -3.36 1.39
C GLN A 432 -9.70 -4.58 2.07
N SER A 433 -8.40 -4.79 1.89
CA SER A 433 -7.65 -5.92 2.44
C SER A 433 -7.15 -5.72 3.87
N HIS A 434 -7.30 -4.52 4.44
CA HIS A 434 -6.67 -4.13 5.70
C HIS A 434 -7.67 -3.45 6.64
N THR A 435 -7.45 -3.60 7.94
CA THR A 435 -8.16 -2.77 8.92
C THR A 435 -7.68 -1.34 8.77
N VAL A 436 -8.60 -0.40 8.68
CA VAL A 436 -8.27 1.02 8.70
C VAL A 436 -9.06 1.72 9.78
N THR A 437 -8.33 2.52 10.54
CA THR A 437 -8.87 3.38 11.58
C THR A 437 -8.58 4.82 11.23
N CYS A 438 -9.45 5.72 11.67
CA CYS A 438 -9.28 7.15 11.45
C CYS A 438 -9.82 7.92 12.64
N ALA A 439 -9.12 8.98 13.00
CA ALA A 439 -9.64 10.03 13.86
C ALA A 439 -9.40 11.38 13.19
N GLU A 440 -10.40 12.26 13.22
CA GLU A 440 -10.34 13.55 12.55
C GLU A 440 -11.08 14.66 13.29
N ILE A 441 -10.50 15.86 13.25
CA ILE A 441 -11.18 17.08 13.66
C ILE A 441 -11.39 17.95 12.43
N THR A 442 -12.58 18.50 12.33
CA THR A 442 -13.00 19.32 11.20
C THR A 442 -13.50 20.68 11.66
N ILE A 443 -13.12 21.75 10.95
CA ILE A 443 -13.81 23.03 11.00
C ILE A 443 -14.88 22.97 9.92
N GLN A 444 -16.14 22.89 10.35
CA GLN A 444 -17.29 22.82 9.46
C GLN A 444 -17.55 24.19 8.83
N ASP A 445 -17.45 25.24 9.64
CA ASP A 445 -17.79 26.60 9.23
C ASP A 445 -16.98 27.65 10.00
N ALA A 446 -16.02 28.29 9.33
CA ALA A 446 -15.15 29.29 9.95
C ALA A 446 -15.88 30.58 10.34
N ALA A 447 -17.00 30.92 9.69
CA ALA A 447 -17.79 32.09 10.06
C ALA A 447 -18.61 31.81 11.33
N ALA A 448 -19.21 30.62 11.43
CA ALA A 448 -19.84 30.17 12.66
C ALA A 448 -18.81 30.01 13.79
N TRP A 449 -17.58 29.59 13.46
CA TRP A 449 -16.47 29.53 14.41
C TRP A 449 -16.08 30.90 14.94
N ALA A 450 -15.93 31.89 14.08
CA ALA A 450 -15.67 33.27 14.51
C ALA A 450 -16.76 33.79 15.47
N ALA A 451 -18.02 33.47 15.20
CA ALA A 451 -19.16 34.00 15.93
C ALA A 451 -19.27 33.46 17.38
N VAL A 452 -18.78 32.26 17.64
CA VAL A 452 -18.83 31.63 18.99
C VAL A 452 -17.59 31.92 19.85
N LEU A 453 -16.60 32.63 19.30
CA LEU A 453 -15.36 32.97 19.98
C LEU A 453 -15.40 34.41 20.53
N PRO A 454 -14.63 34.73 21.59
CA PRO A 454 -14.48 36.09 22.07
C PRO A 454 -14.00 37.03 20.96
N SER A 455 -14.54 38.25 20.93
CA SER A 455 -14.16 39.25 19.91
C SER A 455 -12.64 39.48 19.88
N GLY A 456 -12.06 39.47 18.68
CA GLY A 456 -10.62 39.61 18.48
C GLY A 456 -9.82 38.30 18.52
N SER A 457 -10.45 37.16 18.83
CA SER A 457 -9.81 35.84 18.76
C SER A 457 -9.54 35.43 17.32
N SER A 458 -8.40 34.80 17.07
CA SER A 458 -8.08 34.21 15.77
C SER A 458 -8.88 32.92 15.55
N THR A 459 -9.50 32.78 14.37
CA THR A 459 -10.14 31.53 13.94
C THR A 459 -9.15 30.51 13.37
N LYS A 460 -7.92 30.94 13.05
CA LYS A 460 -6.90 30.07 12.49
C LYS A 460 -6.31 29.17 13.56
N LEU A 461 -6.05 27.91 13.21
CA LEU A 461 -5.30 26.98 14.05
C LEU A 461 -3.81 27.33 14.04
N THR A 462 -3.17 27.35 15.21
CA THR A 462 -1.71 27.44 15.31
C THR A 462 -1.06 26.10 14.95
N LEU A 463 0.24 26.10 14.62
CA LEU A 463 0.96 24.85 14.35
C LEU A 463 0.98 23.90 15.56
N GLU A 464 1.07 24.45 16.77
CA GLU A 464 1.00 23.69 18.01
C GLU A 464 -0.36 23.01 18.19
N GLU A 465 -1.47 23.70 17.84
CA GLU A 465 -2.80 23.09 17.84
C GLU A 465 -2.93 22.00 16.78
N VAL A 466 -2.37 22.22 15.59
CA VAL A 466 -2.35 21.20 14.53
C VAL A 466 -1.59 19.95 14.98
N GLU A 467 -0.42 20.12 15.60
CA GLU A 467 0.37 19.03 16.17
C GLU A 467 -0.41 18.30 17.27
N ALA A 468 -0.98 19.03 18.23
CA ALA A 468 -1.74 18.44 19.33
C ALA A 468 -2.96 17.62 18.83
N VAL A 469 -3.67 18.14 17.81
CA VAL A 469 -4.79 17.44 17.19
C VAL A 469 -4.32 16.20 16.44
N LEU A 470 -3.26 16.29 15.62
CA LEU A 470 -2.73 15.14 14.89
C LEU A 470 -2.17 14.07 15.83
N LEU A 471 -1.53 14.46 16.93
CA LEU A 471 -1.08 13.54 17.95
C LEU A 471 -2.27 12.80 18.56
N ALA A 472 -3.26 13.52 19.08
CA ALA A 472 -4.44 12.90 19.69
C ALA A 472 -5.23 12.02 18.71
N ALA A 473 -5.31 12.43 17.43
CA ALA A 473 -5.90 11.65 16.36
C ALA A 473 -5.10 10.37 16.07
N TRP A 474 -3.77 10.47 15.98
CA TRP A 474 -2.90 9.31 15.79
C TRP A 474 -3.03 8.33 16.97
N GLU A 475 -2.89 8.80 18.21
CA GLU A 475 -3.04 7.94 19.40
C GLU A 475 -4.40 7.21 19.40
N THR A 476 -5.47 7.93 19.08
CA THR A 476 -6.80 7.33 19.02
C THR A 476 -6.92 6.31 17.91
N ALA A 477 -6.43 6.62 16.71
CA ALA A 477 -6.49 5.72 15.57
C ALA A 477 -5.55 4.51 15.70
N ALA A 478 -4.40 4.65 16.37
CA ALA A 478 -3.41 3.57 16.53
C ALA A 478 -3.63 2.70 17.77
N ASP A 479 -4.24 3.23 18.84
CA ASP A 479 -4.37 2.51 20.13
C ASP A 479 -5.85 2.27 20.50
N LEU A 480 -6.68 3.33 20.55
CA LEU A 480 -8.05 3.20 21.06
C LEU A 480 -8.98 2.46 20.09
N LEU A 481 -8.91 2.81 18.80
CA LEU A 481 -9.79 2.24 17.78
C LEU A 481 -9.45 0.78 17.46
N PRO A 482 -8.18 0.36 17.36
CA PRO A 482 -7.85 -1.03 17.09
C PRO A 482 -8.31 -2.00 18.19
N ALA A 483 -8.29 -1.55 19.45
CA ALA A 483 -8.74 -2.32 20.61
C ALA A 483 -10.22 -2.77 20.54
N VAL A 484 -11.05 -2.13 19.69
CA VAL A 484 -12.45 -2.54 19.50
C VAL A 484 -12.60 -3.80 18.65
N VAL A 485 -11.54 -4.18 17.94
CA VAL A 485 -11.53 -5.34 17.06
C VAL A 485 -10.86 -6.52 17.76
N ARG A 486 -9.69 -6.30 18.36
CA ARG A 486 -8.91 -7.36 19.01
C ARG A 486 -7.93 -6.80 20.04
N ASP A 487 -7.48 -7.67 20.93
CA ASP A 487 -6.40 -7.38 21.88
C ASP A 487 -5.04 -7.35 21.13
N GLU A 488 -4.33 -6.23 21.22
CA GLU A 488 -3.15 -5.90 20.39
C GLU A 488 -1.96 -6.85 20.61
N THR A 489 -1.89 -7.48 21.79
CA THR A 489 -0.77 -8.35 22.20
C THR A 489 -0.66 -9.66 21.41
N THR A 490 -1.62 -9.96 20.55
CA THR A 490 -1.68 -11.23 19.78
C THR A 490 -1.57 -11.04 18.27
N ILE A 491 -1.36 -9.80 17.80
CA ILE A 491 -1.49 -9.45 16.40
C ILE A 491 -0.19 -9.73 15.63
N ARG A 492 -0.32 -10.48 14.54
CA ARG A 492 0.71 -10.64 13.51
C ARG A 492 0.42 -9.73 12.32
N TRP A 493 1.48 -9.18 11.74
CA TRP A 493 1.38 -8.32 10.57
C TRP A 493 1.34 -9.17 9.29
N ALA A 494 0.55 -8.73 8.32
CA ALA A 494 0.47 -9.22 6.95
C ALA A 494 0.97 -8.15 5.94
N GLY A 495 1.73 -7.16 6.43
CA GLY A 495 2.22 -6.01 5.68
C GLY A 495 2.83 -4.97 6.60
N ALA A 496 3.34 -3.87 6.04
CA ALA A 496 3.83 -2.74 6.82
C ALA A 496 2.66 -1.85 7.29
N PRO A 497 2.47 -1.65 8.61
CA PRO A 497 1.53 -0.65 9.10
C PRO A 497 1.95 0.76 8.66
N THR A 498 0.95 1.60 8.40
CA THR A 498 1.17 2.98 7.97
C THR A 498 0.25 3.94 8.71
N VAL A 499 0.74 5.16 8.92
CA VAL A 499 0.00 6.28 9.50
C VAL A 499 0.09 7.43 8.52
N GLU A 500 -1.03 7.83 7.95
CA GLU A 500 -1.15 8.99 7.08
C GLU A 500 -1.69 10.17 7.88
N LEU A 501 -0.89 11.23 7.99
CA LEU A 501 -1.27 12.49 8.61
C LEU A 501 -1.64 13.46 7.49
N ARG A 502 -2.83 14.07 7.57
CA ARG A 502 -3.33 14.97 6.52
C ARG A 502 -3.95 16.23 7.10
N LEU A 503 -3.67 17.33 6.41
CA LEU A 503 -4.30 18.64 6.52
C LEU A 503 -4.95 18.97 5.17
N SER A 504 -6.26 19.17 5.12
CA SER A 504 -6.97 19.57 3.90
C SER A 504 -7.89 20.76 4.14
N ALA A 505 -7.73 21.80 3.34
CA ALA A 505 -8.70 22.85 3.15
C ALA A 505 -9.69 22.37 2.07
N GLU A 506 -10.92 22.14 2.51
CA GLU A 506 -12.00 21.57 1.72
C GLU A 506 -13.08 22.64 1.49
N GLY A 507 -14.07 22.32 0.66
CA GLY A 507 -15.14 23.23 0.33
C GLY A 507 -16.06 22.68 -0.76
N PRO A 508 -17.10 23.43 -1.13
CA PRO A 508 -18.01 23.09 -2.21
C PRO A 508 -17.24 22.76 -3.50
N HIS A 509 -17.68 21.71 -4.21
CA HIS A 509 -16.98 21.24 -5.43
C HIS A 509 -17.01 22.25 -6.58
N ASP A 510 -17.92 23.22 -6.54
CA ASP A 510 -18.10 24.31 -7.50
C ASP A 510 -17.27 25.56 -7.16
N GLN A 511 -16.49 25.55 -6.07
CA GLN A 511 -15.67 26.69 -5.64
C GLN A 511 -14.18 26.34 -5.58
N PRO A 512 -13.28 27.32 -5.88
CA PRO A 512 -11.86 27.14 -5.65
C PRO A 512 -11.58 26.80 -4.18
N ARG A 513 -10.77 25.76 -3.94
CA ARG A 513 -10.37 25.39 -2.59
C ARG A 513 -9.55 26.52 -1.97
N ALA A 514 -9.88 26.86 -0.73
CA ALA A 514 -9.09 27.80 0.05
C ALA A 514 -7.68 27.24 0.29
N GLY A 515 -6.70 28.13 0.47
CA GLY A 515 -5.38 27.74 0.95
C GLY A 515 -5.41 27.43 2.44
N LEU A 516 -4.66 26.42 2.88
CA LEU A 516 -4.45 26.08 4.29
C LEU A 516 -4.03 27.29 5.11
N GLY A 517 -3.25 28.23 4.55
CA GLY A 517 -2.85 29.48 5.22
C GLY A 517 -4.01 30.42 5.59
N THR A 518 -5.22 30.20 5.09
CA THR A 518 -6.43 30.95 5.52
C THR A 518 -7.04 30.38 6.80
N LEU A 519 -6.79 29.09 7.10
CA LEU A 519 -7.38 28.34 8.21
C LEU A 519 -6.34 27.91 9.26
N ILE A 520 -5.06 27.90 8.90
CA ILE A 520 -3.91 27.58 9.75
C ILE A 520 -2.94 28.76 9.72
N ASP A 521 -2.43 29.15 10.89
CA ASP A 521 -1.37 30.14 11.00
C ASP A 521 -0.01 29.51 10.65
N VAL A 522 0.33 29.62 9.38
CA VAL A 522 1.59 29.13 8.81
C VAL A 522 2.72 30.15 8.84
N ARG A 523 2.53 31.32 9.46
CA ARG A 523 3.54 32.42 9.45
C ARG A 523 4.87 31.98 10.05
N ALA A 524 4.82 31.13 11.08
CA ALA A 524 6.01 30.59 11.74
C ALA A 524 6.85 29.68 10.84
N LEU A 525 6.29 29.13 9.76
CA LEU A 525 7.00 28.30 8.78
C LEU A 525 7.88 29.12 7.82
N GLY A 526 7.81 30.46 7.87
CA GLY A 526 8.57 31.33 6.98
C GLY A 526 7.95 31.48 5.59
N ARG A 527 8.78 31.84 4.61
CA ARG A 527 8.36 32.01 3.22
C ARG A 527 8.16 30.65 2.55
N THR A 528 7.16 30.58 1.68
CA THR A 528 6.95 29.43 0.79
C THR A 528 7.21 29.83 -0.65
N ASP A 529 7.79 28.93 -1.42
CA ASP A 529 7.94 29.06 -2.88
C ASP A 529 6.67 28.63 -3.64
N ARG A 530 5.67 28.10 -2.95
CA ARG A 530 4.42 27.62 -3.54
C ARG A 530 3.30 28.64 -3.42
N SER A 531 2.47 28.69 -4.45
CA SER A 531 1.15 29.33 -4.35
C SER A 531 0.22 28.49 -3.47
N SER A 532 -0.72 29.17 -2.81
CA SER A 532 -1.79 28.64 -1.94
C SER A 532 -1.98 27.11 -1.95
N LEU A 533 -1.44 26.42 -0.94
CA LEU A 533 -1.62 24.98 -0.76
C LEU A 533 -2.97 24.68 -0.14
N SER A 534 -3.80 23.85 -0.77
CA SER A 534 -5.06 23.38 -0.20
C SER A 534 -4.92 22.06 0.58
N GLU A 535 -3.81 21.34 0.43
CA GLU A 535 -3.60 20.05 1.10
C GLU A 535 -2.12 19.85 1.41
N MET A 536 -1.85 19.24 2.57
CA MET A 536 -0.55 18.66 2.94
C MET A 536 -0.80 17.28 3.56
N ALA A 537 0.01 16.31 3.17
CA ALA A 537 -0.05 14.97 3.74
C ALA A 537 1.34 14.35 3.83
N VAL A 538 1.52 13.47 4.81
CA VAL A 538 2.73 12.66 5.01
C VAL A 538 2.34 11.28 5.52
N THR A 539 3.00 10.26 5.01
CA THR A 539 2.79 8.86 5.39
C THR A 539 4.01 8.38 6.15
N ILE A 540 3.79 7.91 7.37
CA ILE A 540 4.78 7.26 8.23
C ILE A 540 4.57 5.75 8.10
N LYS A 541 5.58 5.03 7.64
CA LYS A 541 5.64 3.57 7.74
C LYS A 541 6.39 3.22 9.02
N GLY A 542 5.79 2.40 9.87
CA GLY A 542 6.37 2.09 11.17
C GLY A 542 5.46 1.23 12.04
N SER A 543 6.00 0.73 13.16
CA SER A 543 5.17 0.10 14.19
C SER A 543 4.09 1.08 14.67
N PRO A 544 2.81 0.65 14.79
CA PRO A 544 1.78 1.46 15.44
C PRO A 544 1.93 1.47 16.96
N MET A 545 2.58 0.43 17.52
CA MET A 545 2.87 0.27 18.94
C MET A 545 4.08 1.11 19.31
N LEU A 546 3.84 2.39 19.58
CA LEU A 546 4.87 3.36 19.97
C LEU A 546 4.53 3.91 21.35
N GLU A 547 5.55 4.09 22.17
CA GLU A 547 5.39 4.87 23.39
C GLU A 547 5.05 6.33 23.04
N THR A 548 4.32 7.03 23.92
CA THR A 548 3.88 8.41 23.69
C THR A 548 5.03 9.34 23.29
N THR A 549 6.18 9.27 23.97
CA THR A 549 7.34 10.12 23.67
C THR A 549 7.93 9.83 22.30
N GLU A 550 8.01 8.55 21.92
CA GLU A 550 8.50 8.15 20.61
C GLU A 550 7.55 8.59 19.49
N ARG A 551 6.25 8.38 19.69
CA ARG A 551 5.21 8.84 18.77
C ARG A 551 5.26 10.34 18.56
N HIS A 552 5.41 11.11 19.64
CA HIS A 552 5.55 12.56 19.58
C HIS A 552 6.80 12.98 18.78
N GLY A 553 7.95 12.38 19.08
CA GLY A 553 9.18 12.63 18.33
C GLY A 553 9.04 12.31 16.83
N ARG A 554 8.36 11.21 16.49
CA ARG A 554 8.08 10.82 15.09
C ARG A 554 7.11 11.78 14.41
N LEU A 555 6.05 12.20 15.09
CA LEU A 555 5.09 13.19 14.58
C LEU A 555 5.82 14.48 14.19
N ARG A 556 6.65 15.04 15.09
CA ARG A 556 7.40 16.27 14.82
C ARG A 556 8.30 16.14 13.59
N ARG A 557 9.06 15.04 13.50
CA ARG A 557 9.90 14.78 12.32
C ARG A 557 9.08 14.69 11.03
N ALA A 558 7.91 14.02 11.08
CA ALA A 558 7.02 13.91 9.94
C ALA A 558 6.40 15.25 9.54
N LEU A 559 6.01 16.10 10.50
CA LEU A 559 5.48 17.44 10.24
C LEU A 559 6.53 18.35 9.61
N VAL A 560 7.76 18.36 10.14
CA VAL A 560 8.88 19.10 9.52
C VAL A 560 9.12 18.64 8.09
N HIS A 561 9.20 17.31 7.89
CA HIS A 561 9.39 16.74 6.56
C HIS A 561 8.25 17.12 5.59
N MET A 562 7.01 17.11 6.08
CA MET A 562 5.82 17.54 5.35
C MET A 562 5.95 19.01 4.94
N VAL A 563 6.11 19.94 5.88
CA VAL A 563 6.12 21.38 5.54
C VAL A 563 7.29 21.75 4.62
N GLN A 564 8.47 21.16 4.82
CA GLN A 564 9.64 21.34 3.94
C GLN A 564 9.35 20.87 2.52
N ARG A 565 8.79 19.67 2.36
CA ARG A 565 8.42 19.15 1.04
C ARG A 565 7.37 20.01 0.35
N PHE A 566 6.52 20.66 1.12
CA PHE A 566 5.48 21.56 0.64
C PHE A 566 5.94 23.03 0.55
N GLY A 567 7.26 23.29 0.53
CA GLY A 567 7.81 24.59 0.12
C GLY A 567 8.23 25.51 1.26
N TYR A 568 8.05 25.10 2.52
CA TYR A 568 8.57 25.83 3.69
C TYR A 568 9.96 25.29 4.06
N VAL A 569 10.97 25.62 3.24
CA VAL A 569 12.31 25.00 3.30
C VAL A 569 13.06 25.32 4.60
N GLU A 570 12.78 26.46 5.23
CA GLU A 570 13.41 26.91 6.47
C GLU A 570 12.75 26.34 7.74
N ALA A 571 11.67 25.57 7.61
CA ALA A 571 10.97 25.03 8.78
C ALA A 571 11.83 23.98 9.52
N ASP A 572 11.85 24.06 10.85
CA ASP A 572 12.60 23.17 11.72
C ASP A 572 11.73 22.58 12.86
N GLY A 573 12.33 21.70 13.66
CA GLY A 573 11.65 20.98 14.74
C GLY A 573 11.27 21.85 15.94
N HIS A 574 11.81 23.06 16.09
CA HIS A 574 11.48 23.95 17.20
C HIS A 574 10.13 24.65 17.01
N LEU A 575 9.58 24.60 15.79
CA LEU A 575 8.27 25.14 15.46
C LEU A 575 7.09 24.28 15.98
N PHE A 576 7.40 23.09 16.49
CA PHE A 576 6.46 22.09 16.99
C PHE A 576 6.76 21.82 18.48
N GLY A 577 5.80 22.15 19.34
CA GLY A 577 5.96 22.48 20.77
C GLY A 577 5.77 21.32 21.73
#